data_AF-A0A6I5RI74-F1
#
_entry.id   AF-A0A6I5RI74-F1
#
_cell.length_a   1.000
_cell.length_b   1.000
_cell.length_c   1.000
_cell.angle_alpha   90.00
_cell.angle_beta   90.00
_cell.angle_gamma   90.00
#
_symmetry.space_group_name_H-M   'P 1'
#
loop_
_entity.id
_entity.type
_entity.pdbx_description
1 polymer ?
#
loop_
_entity_poly.entity_id
_entity_poly.type
_entity_poly.pdbx_seq_one_letter_code
_entity_poly.pdbx_strand_id
1 'polypeptide(L)'
;MSHLLALVIVERTPPHPYARARVQVKELLSPYFQPGGPDPSLPNDHLYKCDGWVIGGRFDGLIFGKEQHYNLTPFEYQKRYGLDVIKPEDNIRPVSDVPKDMIQHIDALVTPDGAWHDREEKAVDEWASELTTIIAEMSLHYPSALAVAVDCHC
;
A
#
# COMPACT_ATOMS: atom_id res chain seq x y z
N MET A 1 -17.49 3.39 5.17
CA MET A 1 -16.43 2.50 4.70
C MET A 1 -15.17 2.90 5.42
N SER A 2 -14.54 1.92 6.05
CA SER A 2 -13.24 2.10 6.68
C SER A 2 -12.17 2.04 5.60
N HIS A 3 -11.11 2.82 5.77
CA HIS A 3 -9.94 2.75 4.90
C HIS A 3 -8.74 2.38 5.75
N LEU A 4 -7.84 1.58 5.20
CA LEU A 4 -6.55 1.29 5.81
C LEU A 4 -5.43 1.54 4.81
N LEU A 5 -4.28 2.01 5.30
CA LEU A 5 -3.09 2.19 4.50
C LEU A 5 -2.26 0.92 4.56
N ALA A 6 -2.17 0.23 3.43
CA ALA A 6 -1.30 -0.91 3.26
C ALA A 6 0.01 -0.51 2.56
N LEU A 7 1.11 -1.10 2.99
CA LEU A 7 2.38 -1.07 2.27
C LEU A 7 2.61 -2.42 1.61
N VAL A 8 2.72 -2.45 0.29
CA VAL A 8 2.97 -3.69 -0.46
C VAL A 8 4.42 -3.71 -0.94
N ILE A 9 5.18 -4.70 -0.50
CA ILE A 9 6.58 -4.89 -0.90
C ILE A 9 6.62 -5.79 -2.12
N VAL A 10 7.20 -5.28 -3.21
CA VAL A 10 7.29 -5.98 -4.50
C VAL A 10 8.73 -6.05 -4.98
N GLU A 11 9.03 -7.06 -5.79
CA GLU A 11 10.34 -7.15 -6.41
C GLU A 11 10.50 -6.07 -7.50
N ARG A 12 11.71 -5.50 -7.58
CA ARG A 12 12.04 -4.55 -8.64
C ARG A 12 12.46 -5.29 -9.90
N THR A 13 11.54 -5.39 -10.85
CA THR A 13 11.78 -6.09 -12.12
C THR A 13 12.03 -5.11 -13.28
N PRO A 14 13.26 -5.04 -13.84
CA PRO A 14 13.52 -4.27 -15.06
C PRO A 14 12.85 -4.92 -16.30
N PRO A 15 12.67 -4.20 -17.43
CA PRO A 15 13.04 -2.80 -17.67
C PRO A 15 12.01 -1.77 -17.18
N HIS A 16 10.81 -2.21 -16.79
CA HIS A 16 9.69 -1.33 -16.42
C HIS A 16 9.26 -1.56 -14.96
N PRO A 17 10.08 -1.18 -13.97
CA PRO A 17 9.87 -1.54 -12.57
C PRO A 17 8.52 -1.07 -12.03
N TYR A 18 8.06 0.12 -12.40
CA TYR A 18 6.79 0.67 -11.94
C TYR A 18 5.57 -0.03 -12.55
N ALA A 19 5.60 -0.31 -13.86
CA ALA A 19 4.52 -1.06 -14.51
C ALA A 19 4.42 -2.49 -13.94
N ARG A 20 5.57 -3.12 -13.64
CA ARG A 20 5.64 -4.44 -13.02
C ARG A 20 5.20 -4.43 -11.55
N ALA A 21 5.54 -3.39 -10.80
CA ALA A 21 5.07 -3.21 -9.42
C ALA A 21 3.53 -3.22 -9.35
N ARG A 22 2.85 -2.53 -10.28
CA ARG A 22 1.38 -2.52 -10.31
C ARG A 22 0.76 -3.91 -10.53
N VAL A 23 1.41 -4.74 -11.35
CA VAL A 23 0.97 -6.12 -11.60
C VAL A 23 1.18 -6.97 -10.34
N GLN A 24 2.35 -6.88 -9.72
CA GLN A 24 2.66 -7.61 -8.48
C GLN A 24 1.74 -7.20 -7.32
N VAL A 25 1.45 -5.90 -7.16
CA VAL A 25 0.49 -5.43 -6.15
C VAL A 25 -0.87 -6.09 -6.35
N LYS A 26 -1.36 -6.14 -7.60
CA LYS A 26 -2.61 -6.83 -7.91
C LYS A 26 -2.55 -8.31 -7.54
N GLU A 27 -1.46 -9.01 -7.90
CA GLU A 27 -1.29 -10.43 -7.61
C GLU A 27 -1.25 -10.72 -6.10
N LEU A 28 -0.49 -9.92 -5.35
CA LEU A 28 -0.34 -10.05 -3.90
C LEU A 28 -1.60 -9.69 -3.12
N LEU A 29 -2.39 -8.71 -3.59
CA LEU A 29 -3.64 -8.30 -2.93
C LEU A 29 -4.86 -9.13 -3.34
N SER A 30 -4.82 -9.83 -4.48
CA SER A 30 -5.97 -10.59 -4.99
C SER A 30 -6.52 -11.62 -3.97
N PRO A 31 -5.70 -12.35 -3.20
CA PRO A 31 -6.20 -13.26 -2.16
C PRO A 31 -6.96 -12.57 -1.03
N TYR A 32 -6.65 -11.29 -0.78
CA TYR A 32 -7.22 -10.49 0.31
C TYR A 32 -8.43 -9.66 -0.12
N PHE A 33 -8.84 -9.77 -1.39
CA PHE A 33 -9.86 -8.94 -1.99
C PHE A 33 -11.11 -9.74 -2.37
N GLN A 34 -12.28 -9.26 -1.94
CA GLN A 34 -13.57 -9.78 -2.37
C GLN A 34 -14.51 -8.63 -2.77
N PRO A 35 -14.91 -8.51 -4.05
CA PRO A 35 -15.92 -7.53 -4.46
C PRO A 35 -17.22 -7.72 -3.68
N GLY A 36 -17.67 -6.68 -2.98
CA GLY A 36 -18.89 -6.73 -2.17
C GLY A 36 -18.70 -7.20 -0.73
N GLY A 37 -17.44 -7.36 -0.29
CA GLY A 37 -17.08 -7.74 1.08
C GLY A 37 -17.11 -9.25 1.34
N PRO A 38 -16.79 -9.69 2.57
CA PRO A 38 -16.73 -11.10 2.95
C PRO A 38 -18.08 -11.79 2.72
N ASP A 39 -18.10 -12.85 1.91
CA ASP A 39 -19.30 -13.68 1.74
C ASP A 39 -19.51 -14.53 3.00
N PRO A 40 -20.61 -14.33 3.75
CA PRO A 40 -20.87 -15.05 5.00
C PRO A 40 -21.13 -16.55 4.81
N SER A 41 -21.28 -17.03 3.56
CA SER A 41 -21.39 -18.45 3.24
C SER A 41 -20.03 -19.15 3.10
N LEU A 42 -18.95 -18.37 3.03
CA LEU A 42 -17.60 -18.89 2.98
C LEU A 42 -17.09 -19.17 4.41
N PRO A 43 -16.24 -20.20 4.59
CA PRO A 43 -15.70 -20.50 5.91
C PRO A 43 -14.89 -19.33 6.47
N ASN A 44 -14.92 -19.17 7.80
CA ASN A 44 -14.31 -18.05 8.54
C ASN A 44 -12.77 -17.94 8.38
N ASP A 45 -12.14 -18.87 7.67
CA ASP A 45 -10.71 -18.91 7.37
C ASP A 45 -10.35 -18.22 6.03
N HIS A 46 -11.32 -17.58 5.37
CA HIS A 46 -11.04 -16.80 4.17
C HIS A 46 -10.17 -15.57 4.47
N LEU A 47 -9.19 -15.34 3.59
CA LEU A 47 -8.20 -14.26 3.71
C LEU A 47 -8.75 -12.86 3.37
N TYR A 48 -10.06 -12.67 3.15
CA TYR A 48 -10.57 -11.39 2.68
C TYR A 48 -10.43 -10.29 3.74
N LYS A 49 -9.74 -9.21 3.37
CA LYS A 49 -9.46 -8.04 4.20
C LYS A 49 -10.10 -6.77 3.65
N CYS A 50 -10.31 -6.68 2.34
CA CYS A 50 -10.82 -5.48 1.68
C CYS A 50 -11.79 -5.78 0.53
N ASP A 51 -12.69 -4.83 0.24
CA ASP A 51 -13.66 -4.87 -0.87
C ASP A 51 -13.25 -4.00 -2.07
N GLY A 52 -12.10 -3.32 -1.96
CA GLY A 52 -11.52 -2.39 -2.92
C GLY A 52 -10.08 -2.03 -2.54
N TRP A 53 -9.27 -1.63 -3.52
CA TRP A 53 -7.96 -1.03 -3.26
C TRP A 53 -7.51 -0.13 -4.41
N VAL A 54 -6.63 0.83 -4.09
CA VAL A 54 -6.01 1.77 -5.03
C VAL A 54 -4.54 1.97 -4.67
N ILE A 55 -3.66 2.01 -5.66
CA ILE A 55 -2.27 2.45 -5.46
C ILE A 55 -2.25 3.97 -5.25
N GLY A 56 -1.85 4.40 -4.06
CA GLY A 56 -2.15 5.73 -3.54
C GLY A 56 -3.64 5.91 -3.21
N GLY A 57 -4.01 6.99 -2.50
CA GLY A 57 -5.43 7.31 -2.28
C GLY A 57 -5.85 7.73 -0.87
N ARG A 58 -4.93 7.95 0.07
CA ARG A 58 -5.28 8.38 1.43
C ARG A 58 -5.59 9.88 1.53
N PHE A 59 -6.78 10.21 2.06
CA PHE A 59 -7.34 11.56 2.16
C PHE A 59 -6.60 12.53 3.11
N ASP A 60 -5.66 12.00 3.89
CA ASP A 60 -4.88 12.74 4.88
C ASP A 60 -3.46 13.10 4.40
N GLY A 61 -3.12 12.74 3.15
CA GLY A 61 -1.79 12.98 2.58
C GLY A 61 -0.70 12.02 3.06
N LEU A 62 -1.06 10.92 3.74
CA LEU A 62 -0.13 9.93 4.30
C LEU A 62 0.26 8.84 3.29
N ILE A 63 0.60 9.22 2.07
CA ILE A 63 1.24 8.32 1.09
C ILE A 63 2.61 8.86 0.69
N PHE A 64 3.42 8.04 0.03
CA PHE A 64 4.74 8.48 -0.46
C PHE A 64 4.65 9.66 -1.44
N GLY A 65 3.58 9.69 -2.25
CA GLY A 65 3.25 10.75 -3.17
C GLY A 65 2.22 11.71 -2.61
N LYS A 66 1.66 12.57 -3.45
CA LYS A 66 0.52 13.40 -3.06
C LYS A 66 -0.77 12.59 -3.20
N GLU A 67 -1.78 12.94 -2.42
CA GLU A 67 -3.09 12.30 -2.48
C GLU A 67 -3.76 12.47 -3.85
N GLN A 68 -4.24 11.38 -4.46
CA GLN A 68 -5.11 11.49 -5.62
C GLN A 68 -6.53 11.86 -5.18
N HIS A 69 -6.88 13.14 -5.20
CA HIS A 69 -8.29 13.52 -5.11
C HIS A 69 -9.01 13.05 -6.38
N TYR A 70 -9.96 12.13 -6.20
CA TYR A 70 -10.81 11.67 -7.28
C TYR A 70 -11.70 12.81 -7.80
N ASN A 71 -11.83 12.87 -9.13
CA ASN A 71 -12.64 13.78 -9.96
C ASN A 71 -11.96 15.04 -10.52
N LEU A 72 -10.66 15.27 -10.29
CA LEU A 72 -9.97 16.36 -10.97
C LEU A 72 -9.29 15.85 -12.24
N THR A 73 -9.58 16.49 -13.36
CA THR A 73 -8.76 16.36 -14.57
C THR A 73 -7.33 16.81 -14.28
N PRO A 74 -6.32 16.32 -15.03
CA PRO A 74 -4.95 16.83 -15.00
C PRO A 74 -4.82 18.36 -14.91
N PHE A 75 -5.63 19.07 -15.69
CA PHE A 75 -5.66 20.54 -15.72
C PHE A 75 -6.17 21.15 -14.41
N GLU A 76 -7.23 20.59 -13.83
CA GLU A 76 -7.77 21.04 -12.55
C GLU A 76 -6.81 20.75 -11.39
N TYR A 77 -6.06 19.64 -11.50
CA TYR A 77 -5.01 19.28 -10.56
C TYR A 77 -3.86 20.32 -10.57
N GLN A 78 -3.38 20.67 -11.77
CA GLN A 78 -2.35 21.68 -11.96
C GLN A 78 -2.79 23.07 -11.47
N LYS A 79 -4.04 23.45 -11.77
CA LYS A 79 -4.60 24.75 -11.35
C LYS A 79 -4.74 24.88 -9.84
N ARG A 80 -5.11 23.81 -9.13
CA ARG A 80 -5.39 23.87 -7.68
C ARG A 80 -4.15 23.65 -6.82
N TYR A 81 -3.23 22.79 -7.26
CA TYR A 81 -2.08 22.38 -6.45
C TYR A 81 -0.73 22.77 -7.06
N GLY A 82 -0.69 23.31 -8.28
CA GLY A 82 0.55 23.72 -8.96
C GLY A 82 1.41 22.55 -9.43
N LEU A 83 0.80 21.39 -9.67
CA LEU A 83 1.51 20.13 -9.94
C LEU A 83 1.03 19.52 -11.25
N ASP A 84 1.98 19.08 -12.05
CA ASP A 84 1.69 18.22 -13.19
C ASP A 84 1.33 16.83 -12.64
N VAL A 85 0.05 16.46 -12.69
CA VAL A 85 -0.53 15.10 -12.52
C VAL A 85 0.24 14.14 -11.62
N ILE A 86 -0.33 13.78 -10.48
CA ILE A 86 0.23 12.73 -9.59
C ILE A 86 0.35 11.42 -10.35
N LYS A 87 1.57 10.92 -10.41
CA LYS A 87 1.91 9.69 -11.11
C LYS A 87 1.80 8.51 -10.14
N PRO A 88 1.26 7.35 -10.52
CA PRO A 88 1.28 6.16 -9.67
C PRO A 88 2.69 5.83 -9.13
N GLU A 89 3.72 6.19 -9.90
CA GLU A 89 5.13 6.12 -9.55
C GLU A 89 5.51 6.91 -8.29
N ASP A 90 4.78 7.98 -7.95
CA ASP A 90 5.03 8.77 -6.74
C ASP A 90 4.70 7.96 -5.46
N ASN A 91 3.87 6.92 -5.60
CA ASN A 91 3.48 6.00 -4.52
C ASN A 91 4.37 4.75 -4.46
N ILE A 92 5.49 4.74 -5.18
CA ILE A 92 6.42 3.62 -5.27
C ILE A 92 7.82 4.13 -4.96
N ARG A 93 8.53 3.48 -4.03
CA ARG A 93 9.92 3.83 -3.70
C ARG A 93 10.73 2.60 -3.26
N PRO A 94 12.06 2.66 -3.21
CA PRO A 94 12.85 1.62 -2.56
C PRO A 94 12.39 1.40 -1.12
N VAL A 95 12.42 0.15 -0.64
CA VAL A 95 12.06 -0.18 0.76
C VAL A 95 12.95 0.59 1.76
N SER A 96 14.22 0.81 1.41
CA SER A 96 15.17 1.60 2.19
C SER A 96 14.76 3.07 2.38
N ASP A 97 13.89 3.58 1.51
CA ASP A 97 13.55 5.01 1.43
C ASP A 97 12.16 5.29 2.04
N VAL A 98 11.56 4.29 2.70
CA VAL A 98 10.30 4.45 3.43
C VAL A 98 10.50 5.42 4.59
N PRO A 99 9.74 6.53 4.68
CA PRO A 99 9.90 7.52 5.74
C PRO A 99 9.53 6.91 7.10
N LYS A 100 10.37 7.14 8.11
CA LYS A 100 10.16 6.59 9.45
C LYS A 100 8.90 7.15 10.14
N ASP A 101 8.61 8.42 9.88
CA ASP A 101 7.41 9.11 10.34
C ASP A 101 6.12 8.52 9.72
N MET A 102 6.21 7.89 8.56
CA MET A 102 5.07 7.20 7.94
C MET A 102 4.75 5.86 8.59
N ILE A 103 5.70 5.22 9.29
CA ILE A 103 5.53 3.87 9.87
C ILE A 103 4.33 3.81 10.82
N GLN A 104 4.10 4.86 11.62
CA GLN A 104 2.98 4.92 12.57
C GLN A 104 1.60 5.01 11.90
N HIS A 105 1.57 5.31 10.61
CA HIS A 105 0.35 5.53 9.84
C HIS A 105 -0.02 4.36 8.93
N ILE A 106 0.91 3.41 8.74
CA ILE A 106 0.68 2.17 7.99
C ILE A 106 -0.11 1.23 8.89
N ASP A 107 -1.23 0.71 8.38
CA ASP A 107 -2.08 -0.24 9.12
C ASP A 107 -1.76 -1.69 8.74
N ALA A 108 -1.24 -1.92 7.54
CA ALA A 108 -0.92 -3.24 7.03
C ALA A 108 0.32 -3.25 6.14
N LEU A 109 0.98 -4.40 6.05
CA LEU A 109 2.11 -4.69 5.20
C LEU A 109 1.84 -6.02 4.48
N VAL A 110 2.10 -6.06 3.17
CA VAL A 110 2.14 -7.30 2.40
C VAL A 110 3.57 -7.53 1.94
N THR A 111 4.13 -8.67 2.33
CA THR A 111 5.50 -9.08 1.98
C THR A 111 5.57 -9.71 0.59
N PRO A 112 6.77 -9.84 -0.02
CA PRO A 112 6.91 -10.38 -1.37
C PRO A 112 6.46 -11.84 -1.54
N ASP A 113 6.46 -12.63 -0.46
CA ASP A 113 5.93 -14.00 -0.43
C ASP A 113 4.40 -14.05 -0.27
N GLY A 114 3.74 -12.89 -0.16
CA GLY A 114 2.30 -12.75 -0.08
C GLY A 114 1.73 -12.78 1.34
N ALA A 115 2.55 -12.79 2.39
CA ALA A 115 2.04 -12.75 3.75
C ALA A 115 1.48 -11.36 4.10
N TRP A 116 0.33 -11.34 4.79
CA TRP A 116 -0.32 -10.14 5.28
C TRP A 116 -0.03 -9.96 6.76
N HIS A 117 0.51 -8.79 7.11
CA HIS A 117 0.73 -8.35 8.48
C HIS A 117 -0.07 -7.08 8.71
N ASP A 118 -0.96 -7.06 9.69
CA ASP A 118 -1.69 -5.87 10.07
C ASP A 118 -1.50 -5.52 11.54
N ARG A 119 -1.87 -4.29 11.85
CA ARG A 119 -1.88 -3.76 13.20
C ARG A 119 -2.81 -4.56 14.12
N GLU A 120 -3.91 -5.10 13.62
CA GLU A 120 -4.94 -5.77 14.43
C GLU A 120 -5.36 -4.91 15.66
N GLU A 121 -5.54 -5.54 16.82
CA GLU A 121 -5.83 -4.90 18.11
C GLU A 121 -4.57 -4.34 18.80
N LYS A 122 -3.40 -4.36 18.15
CA LYS A 122 -2.14 -3.88 18.74
C LYS A 122 -2.14 -2.36 18.95
N ALA A 123 -1.42 -1.93 19.98
CA ALA A 123 -1.15 -0.52 20.19
C ALA A 123 -0.31 0.06 19.02
N VAL A 124 -0.48 1.35 18.73
CA VAL A 124 0.24 2.03 17.62
C VAL A 124 1.76 1.84 17.74
N ASP A 125 2.31 2.01 18.94
CA ASP A 125 3.76 1.94 19.17
C ASP A 125 4.30 0.51 19.05
N GLU A 126 3.51 -0.48 19.47
CA GLU A 126 3.83 -1.90 19.33
C GLU A 126 3.92 -2.28 17.85
N TRP A 127 2.87 -1.92 17.08
CA TRP A 127 2.83 -2.15 15.66
C TRP A 127 3.94 -1.43 14.90
N ALA A 128 4.22 -0.17 15.23
CA ALA A 128 5.30 0.59 14.60
C ALA A 128 6.68 -0.05 14.84
N SER A 129 6.90 -0.61 16.02
CA SER A 129 8.14 -1.35 16.33
C SER A 129 8.26 -2.65 15.55
N GLU A 130 7.17 -3.42 15.46
CA GLU A 130 7.09 -4.65 14.67
C GLU A 130 7.35 -4.36 13.18
N LEU A 131 6.60 -3.40 12.62
CA LEU A 131 6.71 -2.99 11.23
C LEU A 131 8.11 -2.48 10.88
N THR A 132 8.77 -1.74 11.78
CA THR A 132 10.17 -1.31 11.61
C THR A 132 11.11 -2.50 11.47
N THR A 133 10.89 -3.55 12.27
CA THR A 133 11.69 -4.78 12.22
C THR A 133 11.48 -5.50 10.89
N ILE A 134 10.22 -5.67 10.46
CA ILE A 134 9.90 -6.34 9.20
C ILE A 134 10.49 -5.56 8.01
N ILE A 135 10.34 -4.22 7.98
CA ILE A 135 10.92 -3.38 6.90
C ILE A 135 12.45 -3.51 6.86
N ALA A 136 13.11 -3.59 8.02
CA ALA A 136 14.56 -3.78 8.08
C ALA A 136 14.97 -5.16 7.54
N GLU A 137 14.26 -6.23 7.91
CA GLU A 137 14.48 -7.58 7.39
C GLU A 137 14.25 -7.65 5.88
N MET A 138 13.16 -7.03 5.39
CA MET A 138 12.86 -6.95 3.96
C MET A 138 13.95 -6.19 3.20
N SER A 139 14.50 -5.12 3.79
CA SER A 139 15.61 -4.37 3.18
C SER A 139 16.90 -5.20 3.07
N LEU A 140 17.10 -6.17 3.97
CA LEU A 140 18.25 -7.09 3.93
C LEU A 140 18.04 -8.23 2.93
N HIS A 141 16.86 -8.85 2.93
CA HIS A 141 16.55 -10.00 2.07
C HIS A 141 16.22 -9.61 0.63
N TYR A 142 15.64 -8.42 0.44
CA TYR A 142 15.22 -7.88 -0.85
C TYR A 142 15.79 -6.47 -1.06
N PRO A 143 17.12 -6.31 -1.22
CA PRO A 143 17.79 -5.01 -1.22
C PRO A 143 17.40 -4.09 -2.39
N SER A 144 16.76 -4.64 -3.41
CA SER A 144 16.25 -3.88 -4.56
C SER A 144 14.73 -3.76 -4.56
N ALA A 145 14.00 -4.31 -3.58
CA ALA A 145 12.55 -4.27 -3.55
C ALA A 145 12.02 -2.82 -3.53
N LEU A 146 10.78 -2.70 -3.99
CA LEU A 146 10.01 -1.48 -3.94
C LEU A 146 8.90 -1.63 -2.91
N ALA A 147 8.66 -0.58 -2.15
CA ALA A 147 7.49 -0.43 -1.31
C ALA A 147 6.44 0.42 -2.07
N VAL A 148 5.20 -0.06 -2.09
CA VAL A 148 4.07 0.59 -2.75
C VAL A 148 3.01 0.94 -1.72
N ALA A 149 2.66 2.22 -1.61
CA ALA A 149 1.56 2.66 -0.77
C ALA A 149 0.21 2.38 -1.44
N VAL A 150 -0.68 1.69 -0.73
CA VAL A 150 -2.00 1.26 -1.22
C VAL A 150 -3.06 1.66 -0.21
N ASP A 151 -4.11 2.33 -0.67
CA ASP A 151 -5.32 2.54 0.11
C ASP A 151 -6.26 1.35 -0.10
N CYS A 152 -6.66 0.68 0.98
CA CYS A 152 -7.55 -0.47 0.97
C CYS A 152 -8.91 -0.09 1.57
N HIS A 153 -10.00 -0.41 0.87
CA HIS A 153 -11.37 -0.17 1.30
C HIS A 153 -11.91 -1.39 2.06
N CYS A 154 -12.50 -1.16 3.23
CA CYS A 154 -13.03 -2.19 4.13
C CYS A 154 -14.50 -1.91 4.50
#